data_AF-A0A2M9WII3-F1
#
_entry.id   AF-A0A2M9WII3-F1
#
_cell.length_a   1.000
_cell.length_b   1.000
_cell.length_c   1.000
_cell.angle_alpha   90.00
_cell.angle_beta   90.00
_cell.angle_gamma   90.00
#
_symmetry.space_group_name_H-M   'P 1'
#
loop_
_entity.id
_entity.type
_entity.pdbx_description
1 polymer ?
#
loop_
_entity_poly.entity_id
_entity_poly.type
_entity_poly.pdbx_seq_one_letter_code
_entity_poly.pdbx_strand_id
1 'polypeptide(L)'
;MNPWGPIIAAMIAGFIAFIGMIITKENKVSEFRQAWINEFREEISFLIESYKKWVYNDKNYETHLSISRMYLADPESAKNHREQSKVYEIAISEARNEIERYTGRIKLRLNSDINRRRVAEKELDSLIDNLLKTKDIKSAEILSDKIYLNSSLILSTEWKVVKKGEESYIKSKKFLHYVAIFVSAIVLISFCFHLEDAMKWLMNSPPPLLID
;
A
#
# COMPACT_ATOMS: atom_id res chain seq x y z
N MET A 1 -17.79 19.56 48.85
CA MET A 1 -16.87 19.61 47.69
C MET A 1 -17.71 19.73 46.43
N ASN A 2 -17.48 20.75 45.60
CA ASN A 2 -18.21 20.86 44.34
C ASN A 2 -17.71 19.76 43.37
N PRO A 3 -18.62 18.97 42.75
CA PRO A 3 -18.25 17.80 41.94
C PRO A 3 -17.62 18.16 40.58
N TRP A 4 -17.50 19.46 40.26
CA TRP A 4 -17.03 19.94 38.96
C TRP A 4 -15.60 19.52 38.63
N GLY A 5 -14.69 19.48 39.61
CA GLY A 5 -13.29 19.08 39.39
C GLY A 5 -13.16 17.66 38.83
N PRO A 6 -13.68 16.63 39.52
CA PRO A 6 -13.68 15.25 39.03
C PRO A 6 -14.38 15.05 37.68
N ILE A 7 -15.51 15.74 37.45
CA ILE A 7 -16.25 15.65 36.18
C ILE A 7 -15.39 16.17 35.02
N ILE A 8 -14.76 17.34 35.19
CA ILE A 8 -13.89 17.94 34.16
C ILE A 8 -12.67 17.04 33.91
N ALA A 9 -12.05 16.50 34.96
CA ALA A 9 -10.91 15.60 34.82
C ALA A 9 -11.29 14.33 34.03
N ALA A 10 -12.45 13.72 34.33
CA ALA A 10 -12.93 12.55 33.61
C ALA A 10 -13.23 12.85 32.13
N MET A 11 -13.80 14.02 31.82
CA MET A 11 -14.04 14.45 30.44
C MET A 11 -12.73 14.61 29.66
N ILE A 12 -11.71 15.24 30.26
CA ILE A 12 -10.38 15.41 29.64
C ILE A 12 -9.73 14.04 29.41
N ALA A 13 -9.77 13.15 30.41
CA ALA A 13 -9.22 11.81 30.29
C ALA A 13 -9.90 11.01 29.16
N GLY A 14 -11.23 11.06 29.07
CA GLY A 14 -11.99 10.43 27.99
C GLY A 14 -11.63 10.98 26.60
N PHE A 15 -11.44 12.29 26.48
CA PHE A 15 -11.03 12.92 25.24
C PHE A 15 -9.60 12.52 24.80
N ILE A 16 -8.65 12.47 25.74
CA ILE A 16 -7.29 11.99 25.48
C ILE A 16 -7.31 10.53 25.04
N ALA A 17 -8.09 9.67 25.72
CA ALA A 17 -8.24 8.27 25.35
C ALA A 17 -8.82 8.09 23.94
N PHE A 18 -9.82 8.92 23.58
CA PHE A 18 -10.41 8.93 22.24
C PHE A 18 -9.39 9.31 21.15
N ILE A 19 -8.56 10.33 21.39
CA ILE A 19 -7.47 10.71 20.47
C ILE A 19 -6.49 9.55 20.31
N GLY A 20 -6.08 8.94 21.42
CA GLY A 20 -5.18 7.78 21.41
C GLY A 20 -5.74 6.65 20.54
N MET A 21 -7.03 6.33 20.69
CA MET A 21 -7.70 5.31 19.88
C MET A 21 -7.69 5.63 18.37
N ILE A 22 -7.95 6.89 17.99
CA ILE A 22 -7.89 7.31 16.57
C ILE A 22 -6.48 7.11 16.00
N ILE A 23 -5.46 7.53 16.75
CA ILE A 23 -4.05 7.41 16.33
C ILE A 23 -3.67 5.93 16.19
N THR A 24 -4.00 5.10 17.19
CA THR A 24 -3.73 3.66 17.15
C THR A 24 -4.41 2.99 15.95
N LYS A 25 -5.67 3.34 15.68
CA LYS A 25 -6.39 2.84 14.51
C LYS A 25 -5.68 3.24 13.22
N GLU A 26 -5.32 4.51 13.05
CA GLU A 26 -4.66 4.99 11.82
C GLU A 26 -3.30 4.33 11.60
N ASN A 27 -2.49 4.22 12.66
CA ASN A 27 -1.20 3.55 12.59
C ASN A 27 -1.36 2.10 12.14
N LYS A 28 -2.36 1.39 12.68
CA LYS A 28 -2.61 -0.01 12.31
C LYS A 28 -3.11 -0.15 10.87
N VAL A 29 -3.99 0.74 10.42
CA VAL A 29 -4.46 0.73 9.01
C VAL A 29 -3.31 1.03 8.05
N SER A 30 -2.45 2.00 8.38
CA SER A 30 -1.25 2.31 7.60
C SER A 30 -0.28 1.13 7.54
N GLU A 31 -0.06 0.43 8.67
CA GLU A 31 0.75 -0.79 8.73
C GLU A 31 0.20 -1.88 7.82
N PHE A 32 -1.11 -2.17 7.89
CA PHE A 32 -1.74 -3.16 7.02
C PHE A 32 -1.66 -2.80 5.54
N ARG A 33 -1.82 -1.51 5.19
CA ARG A 33 -1.69 -1.05 3.81
C ARG A 33 -0.25 -1.17 3.30
N GLN A 34 0.74 -0.87 4.14
CA GLN A 34 2.15 -1.07 3.80
C GLN A 34 2.49 -2.56 3.61
N ALA A 35 1.95 -3.44 4.47
CA ALA A 35 2.08 -4.88 4.29
C ALA A 35 1.48 -5.33 2.94
N TRP A 36 0.26 -4.91 2.63
CA TRP A 36 -0.38 -5.17 1.34
C TRP A 36 0.46 -4.67 0.15
N ILE A 37 1.02 -3.46 0.24
CA ILE A 37 1.91 -2.89 -0.80
C ILE A 37 3.15 -3.76 -1.00
N ASN A 38 3.78 -4.20 0.08
CA ASN A 38 5.01 -4.99 0.01
C ASN A 38 4.75 -6.37 -0.58
N GLU A 39 3.69 -7.05 -0.12
CA GLU A 39 3.27 -8.34 -0.68
C GLU A 39 2.92 -8.21 -2.17
N PHE A 40 2.17 -7.17 -2.57
CA PHE A 40 1.83 -6.97 -3.98
C PHE A 40 3.07 -6.73 -4.84
N ARG A 41 4.05 -5.97 -4.35
CA ARG A 41 5.33 -5.75 -5.04
C ARG A 41 6.10 -7.05 -5.23
N GLU A 42 6.16 -7.88 -4.18
CA GLU A 42 6.83 -9.17 -4.20
C GLU A 42 6.16 -10.13 -5.19
N GLU A 43 4.83 -10.22 -5.17
CA GLU A 43 4.08 -11.09 -6.10
C GLU A 43 4.23 -10.69 -7.56
N ILE A 44 4.23 -9.38 -7.87
CA ILE A 44 4.52 -8.89 -9.23
C ILE A 44 5.94 -9.25 -9.66
N SER A 45 6.90 -9.16 -8.74
CA SER A 45 8.30 -9.48 -9.03
C SER A 45 8.46 -10.96 -9.35
N PHE A 46 7.86 -11.84 -8.54
CA PHE A 46 7.86 -13.28 -8.80
C PHE A 46 7.04 -13.68 -10.03
N LEU A 47 5.93 -13.00 -10.33
CA LEU A 47 5.18 -13.23 -11.56
C LEU A 47 6.06 -12.94 -12.78
N ILE A 48 6.74 -11.79 -12.82
CA ILE A 48 7.63 -11.40 -13.92
C ILE A 48 8.80 -12.39 -14.03
N GLU A 49 9.40 -12.78 -12.91
CA GLU A 49 10.49 -13.76 -12.89
C GLU A 49 10.06 -15.10 -13.48
N SER A 50 8.97 -15.68 -12.98
CA SER A 50 8.44 -16.97 -13.44
C SER A 50 8.02 -16.91 -14.90
N TYR A 51 7.43 -15.78 -15.32
CA TYR A 51 7.08 -15.55 -16.72
C TYR A 51 8.31 -15.55 -17.63
N LYS A 52 9.36 -14.80 -17.27
CA LYS A 52 10.61 -14.80 -18.04
C LYS A 52 11.25 -16.18 -18.06
N LYS A 53 11.34 -16.87 -16.92
CA LYS A 53 11.85 -18.25 -16.82
C LYS A 53 11.11 -19.18 -17.78
N TRP A 54 9.78 -19.10 -17.83
CA TRP A 54 8.98 -19.90 -18.75
C TRP A 54 9.39 -19.65 -20.21
N VAL A 55 9.44 -18.39 -20.64
CA VAL A 55 9.75 -18.03 -22.04
C VAL A 55 11.16 -18.44 -22.44
N TYR A 56 12.17 -18.21 -21.59
CA TYR A 56 13.54 -18.63 -21.87
C TYR A 56 13.68 -20.15 -21.93
N ASN A 57 13.05 -20.87 -21.00
CA ASN A 57 13.11 -22.33 -20.99
C ASN A 57 12.34 -22.95 -22.16
N ASP A 58 11.20 -22.38 -22.58
CA ASP A 58 10.47 -22.78 -23.78
C ASP A 58 11.37 -22.65 -25.02
N LYS A 59 12.10 -21.52 -25.13
CA LYS A 59 13.05 -21.33 -26.24
C LYS A 59 14.21 -22.32 -26.23
N ASN A 60 14.78 -22.60 -25.05
CA ASN A 60 15.87 -23.58 -24.91
C ASN A 60 15.39 -25.01 -25.18
N TYR A 61 14.19 -25.35 -24.72
CA TYR A 61 13.53 -26.61 -25.03
C TYR A 61 13.42 -26.82 -26.55
N GLU A 62 12.86 -25.85 -27.27
CA GLU A 62 12.75 -25.91 -28.72
C GLU A 62 14.11 -26.05 -29.41
N THR A 63 15.10 -25.29 -28.93
CA THR A 63 16.46 -25.30 -29.48
C THR A 63 17.11 -26.67 -29.32
N HIS A 64 17.13 -27.24 -28.12
CA HIS A 64 17.68 -28.57 -27.87
C HIS A 64 16.94 -29.67 -28.63
N LEU A 65 15.61 -29.56 -28.72
CA LEU A 65 14.81 -30.50 -29.49
C LEU A 65 15.14 -30.43 -30.99
N SER A 66 15.30 -29.21 -31.54
CA SER A 66 15.70 -29.00 -32.92
C SER A 66 17.10 -29.56 -33.22
N ILE A 67 18.08 -29.30 -32.35
CA ILE A 67 19.45 -29.80 -32.49
C ILE A 67 19.46 -31.33 -32.43
N SER A 68 18.72 -31.94 -31.51
CA SER A 68 18.62 -33.40 -31.41
C SER A 68 18.09 -34.07 -32.69
N ARG A 69 17.25 -33.36 -33.46
CA ARG A 69 16.74 -33.83 -34.75
C ARG A 69 17.71 -33.59 -35.90
N MET A 70 18.66 -32.66 -35.75
CA MET A 70 19.70 -32.41 -36.76
C MET A 70 20.86 -33.42 -36.65
N TYR A 71 21.21 -33.85 -35.43
CA TYR A 71 22.29 -34.83 -35.17
C TYR A 71 21.86 -36.30 -35.36
N LEU A 72 20.99 -36.62 -36.32
CA LEU A 72 20.55 -38.01 -36.56
C LEU A 72 21.70 -38.98 -36.89
N ALA A 73 22.81 -38.47 -37.44
CA ALA A 73 24.01 -39.24 -37.75
C ALA A 73 24.94 -39.48 -36.54
N ASP A 74 24.70 -38.80 -35.40
CA ASP A 74 25.46 -38.97 -34.16
C ASP A 74 24.48 -39.24 -32.98
N PRO A 75 24.19 -40.54 -32.71
CA PRO A 75 23.20 -40.93 -31.72
C PRO A 75 23.46 -40.43 -30.30
N GLU A 76 24.73 -40.29 -29.91
CA GLU A 76 25.10 -39.88 -28.55
C GLU A 76 24.83 -38.38 -28.35
N SER A 77 25.24 -37.53 -29.29
CA SER A 77 24.91 -36.11 -29.26
C SER A 77 23.40 -35.88 -29.32
N ALA A 78 22.69 -36.61 -30.19
CA ALA A 78 21.23 -36.52 -30.27
C ALA A 78 20.56 -36.90 -28.94
N LYS A 79 21.04 -37.94 -28.25
CA LYS A 79 20.55 -38.35 -26.93
C LYS A 79 20.80 -37.27 -25.88
N ASN A 80 22.01 -36.71 -25.81
CA ASN A 80 22.36 -35.64 -24.86
C ASN A 80 21.44 -34.43 -25.02
N HIS A 81 21.17 -33.98 -26.25
CA HIS A 81 20.24 -32.86 -26.48
C HIS A 81 18.80 -33.20 -26.10
N ARG A 82 18.33 -34.44 -26.28
CA ARG A 82 17.00 -34.88 -25.81
C ARG A 82 16.93 -34.87 -24.28
N GLU A 83 17.96 -35.35 -23.61
CA GLU A 83 18.03 -35.33 -22.14
C GLU A 83 18.00 -33.89 -21.62
N GLN A 84 18.74 -32.98 -22.24
CA GLN A 84 18.66 -31.54 -21.92
C GLN A 84 17.27 -30.95 -22.18
N SER A 85 16.58 -31.32 -23.27
CA SER A 85 15.21 -30.86 -23.50
C SER A 85 14.25 -31.30 -22.37
N LYS A 86 14.44 -32.48 -21.78
CA LYS A 86 13.62 -32.92 -20.64
C LYS A 86 13.85 -32.07 -19.39
N VAL A 87 15.08 -31.61 -19.16
CA VAL A 87 15.38 -30.67 -18.05
C VAL A 87 14.60 -29.37 -18.23
N TYR A 88 14.60 -28.81 -19.44
CA TYR A 88 13.82 -27.60 -19.73
C TYR A 88 12.31 -27.83 -19.64
N GLU A 89 11.81 -29.01 -20.04
CA GLU A 89 10.40 -29.37 -19.91
C GLU A 89 9.92 -29.33 -18.45
N ILE A 90 10.72 -29.85 -17.52
CA ILE A 90 10.43 -29.76 -16.07
C ILE A 90 10.42 -28.31 -15.62
N ALA A 91 11.45 -27.53 -15.99
CA ALA A 91 11.55 -26.12 -15.61
C ALA A 91 10.42 -25.25 -16.20
N ILE A 92 9.91 -25.59 -17.39
CA ILE A 92 8.74 -24.98 -18.01
C ILE A 92 7.49 -25.25 -17.17
N SER A 93 7.29 -26.50 -16.74
CA SER A 93 6.15 -26.90 -15.91
C SER A 93 6.14 -26.14 -14.57
N GLU A 94 7.28 -26.11 -13.89
CA GLU A 94 7.46 -25.38 -12.63
C GLU A 94 7.18 -23.87 -12.80
N ALA A 95 7.74 -23.25 -13.83
CA ALA A 95 7.53 -21.84 -14.11
C ALA A 95 6.05 -21.53 -14.38
N ARG A 96 5.32 -22.39 -15.10
CA ARG A 96 3.88 -22.21 -15.36
C ARG A 96 3.05 -22.30 -14.08
N ASN A 97 3.35 -23.25 -13.20
CA ASN A 97 2.67 -23.36 -11.90
C ASN A 97 2.86 -22.10 -11.06
N GLU A 98 4.07 -21.53 -11.03
CA GLU A 98 4.33 -20.27 -10.33
C GLU A 98 3.61 -19.08 -11.00
N ILE A 99 3.57 -19.01 -12.33
CA ILE A 99 2.78 -17.98 -13.05
C ILE A 99 1.31 -18.04 -12.63
N GLU A 100 0.71 -19.22 -12.62
CA GLU A 100 -0.69 -19.41 -12.21
C GLU A 100 -0.92 -19.01 -10.75
N ARG A 101 -0.01 -19.42 -9.85
CA ARG A 101 -0.04 -19.08 -8.43
C ARG A 101 -0.02 -17.58 -8.20
N TYR A 102 0.94 -16.86 -8.80
CA TYR A 102 1.04 -15.41 -8.61
C TYR A 102 -0.07 -14.65 -9.35
N THR A 103 -0.49 -15.13 -10.51
CA THR A 103 -1.67 -14.60 -11.22
C THR A 103 -2.90 -14.60 -10.33
N GLY A 104 -3.21 -15.74 -9.70
CA GLY A 104 -4.36 -15.83 -8.78
C GLY A 104 -4.25 -14.86 -7.60
N ARG A 105 -3.07 -14.78 -6.98
CA ARG A 105 -2.82 -13.88 -5.85
C ARG A 105 -2.94 -12.40 -6.21
N ILE A 106 -2.41 -12.00 -7.35
CA ILE A 106 -2.49 -10.63 -7.85
C ILE A 106 -3.96 -10.27 -8.15
N LYS A 107 -4.68 -11.15 -8.86
CA LYS A 107 -6.09 -10.93 -9.19
C LYS A 107 -6.98 -10.80 -7.95
N LEU A 108 -6.69 -11.52 -6.86
CA LEU A 108 -7.40 -11.39 -5.59
C LEU A 108 -7.14 -10.06 -4.86
N ARG A 109 -6.04 -9.37 -5.19
CA ARG A 109 -5.72 -8.04 -4.63
C ARG A 109 -6.29 -6.89 -5.45
N LEU A 110 -6.63 -7.12 -6.72
CA LEU A 110 -7.37 -6.15 -7.51
C LEU A 110 -8.79 -6.02 -6.98
N ASN A 111 -9.43 -4.88 -7.26
CA ASN A 111 -10.83 -4.70 -6.89
C ASN A 111 -11.71 -5.81 -7.49
N SER A 112 -12.53 -6.46 -6.67
CA SER A 112 -13.43 -7.54 -7.10
C SER A 112 -14.54 -7.05 -8.03
N ASP A 113 -14.96 -5.79 -7.90
CA ASP A 113 -15.90 -5.15 -8.81
C ASP A 113 -15.13 -4.53 -9.99
N ILE A 114 -15.22 -5.19 -11.15
CA ILE A 114 -14.56 -4.79 -12.40
C ILE A 114 -14.92 -3.34 -12.79
N ASN A 115 -16.14 -2.89 -12.49
CA ASN A 115 -16.57 -1.54 -12.84
C ASN A 115 -15.89 -0.48 -11.96
N ARG A 116 -15.49 -0.85 -10.73
CA ARG A 116 -14.80 0.03 -9.79
C ARG A 116 -13.28 -0.03 -9.91
N ARG A 117 -12.73 -0.94 -10.72
CA ARG A 117 -11.29 -0.99 -11.00
C ARG A 117 -10.81 0.29 -11.64
N ARG A 118 -9.67 0.78 -11.16
CA ARG A 118 -8.94 1.88 -11.79
C ARG A 118 -8.35 1.42 -13.12
N VAL A 119 -7.98 2.38 -13.97
CA VAL A 119 -7.40 2.11 -15.30
C VAL A 119 -6.21 1.15 -15.21
N ALA A 120 -5.24 1.42 -14.33
CA ALA A 120 -4.07 0.58 -14.17
C ALA A 120 -4.40 -0.86 -13.70
N GLU A 121 -5.45 -1.07 -12.92
CA GLU A 121 -5.89 -2.41 -12.50
C GLU A 121 -6.53 -3.17 -13.65
N LYS A 122 -7.32 -2.49 -14.51
CA LYS A 122 -7.91 -3.10 -15.70
C LYS A 122 -6.84 -3.49 -16.71
N GLU A 123 -5.88 -2.59 -16.95
CA GLU A 123 -4.74 -2.86 -17.82
C GLU A 123 -3.89 -4.01 -17.28
N LEU A 124 -3.58 -4.03 -15.99
CA LEU A 124 -2.82 -5.12 -15.37
C LEU A 124 -3.53 -6.47 -15.53
N ASP A 125 -4.84 -6.56 -15.26
CA ASP A 125 -5.61 -7.80 -15.41
C ASP A 125 -5.58 -8.31 -16.87
N SER A 126 -5.77 -7.40 -17.83
CA SER A 126 -5.69 -7.70 -19.27
C SER A 126 -4.30 -8.20 -19.69
N LEU A 127 -3.23 -7.58 -19.17
CA LEU A 127 -1.85 -7.99 -19.46
C LEU A 127 -1.56 -9.39 -18.91
N ILE A 128 -2.05 -9.68 -17.70
CA ILE A 128 -1.89 -10.99 -17.04
C ILE A 128 -2.57 -12.10 -17.86
N ASP A 129 -3.74 -11.84 -18.44
CA ASP A 129 -4.45 -12.81 -19.31
C ASP A 129 -3.72 -13.14 -20.62
N ASN A 130 -2.68 -12.38 -20.96
CA ASN A 130 -1.88 -12.57 -22.17
C ASN A 130 -0.50 -13.20 -21.91
N LEU A 131 -0.14 -13.48 -20.66
CA LEU A 131 1.15 -14.07 -20.29
C LEU A 131 1.45 -15.36 -21.06
N LEU A 132 0.57 -16.36 -20.95
CA LEU A 132 0.80 -17.69 -21.56
C LEU A 132 0.59 -17.73 -23.07
N LYS A 133 0.18 -16.62 -23.70
CA LYS A 133 0.03 -16.51 -25.16
C LYS A 133 1.30 -16.00 -25.84
N THR A 134 2.21 -15.39 -25.07
CA THR A 134 3.37 -14.69 -25.59
C THR A 134 4.63 -15.51 -25.36
N LYS A 135 5.12 -16.17 -26.42
CA LYS A 135 6.24 -17.13 -26.35
C LYS A 135 7.59 -16.58 -26.81
N ASP A 136 7.61 -15.41 -27.45
CA ASP A 136 8.85 -14.82 -27.90
C ASP A 136 9.48 -13.94 -26.81
N ILE A 137 10.81 -14.00 -26.70
CA ILE A 137 11.58 -13.31 -25.65
C ILE A 137 11.34 -11.80 -25.69
N LYS A 138 11.33 -11.20 -26.88
CA LYS A 138 11.19 -9.74 -27.03
C LYS A 138 9.81 -9.25 -26.57
N SER A 139 8.74 -9.91 -26.98
CA SER A 139 7.39 -9.53 -26.54
C SER A 139 7.19 -9.85 -25.06
N ALA A 140 7.86 -10.88 -24.52
CA ALA A 140 7.86 -11.16 -23.10
C ALA A 140 8.52 -10.06 -22.26
N GLU A 141 9.62 -9.46 -22.74
CA GLU A 141 10.22 -8.28 -22.13
C GLU A 141 9.25 -7.10 -22.15
N ILE A 142 8.67 -6.79 -23.31
CA ILE A 142 7.70 -5.70 -23.46
C ILE A 142 6.47 -5.90 -22.55
N LEU A 143 5.96 -7.13 -22.45
CA LEU A 143 4.82 -7.47 -21.61
C LEU A 143 5.18 -7.33 -20.12
N SER A 144 6.37 -7.79 -19.72
CA SER A 144 6.89 -7.64 -18.36
C SER A 144 7.01 -6.17 -17.96
N ASP A 145 7.51 -5.32 -18.84
CA ASP A 145 7.66 -3.89 -18.58
C ASP A 145 6.29 -3.20 -18.42
N LYS A 146 5.29 -3.60 -19.22
CA LYS A 146 3.92 -3.11 -19.08
C LYS A 146 3.27 -3.56 -17.78
N ILE A 147 3.49 -4.82 -17.36
CA ILE A 147 3.02 -5.34 -16.07
C ILE A 147 3.66 -4.55 -14.93
N TYR A 148 4.98 -4.34 -14.98
CA TYR A 148 5.71 -3.55 -14.01
C TYR A 148 5.16 -2.11 -13.92
N LEU A 149 4.97 -1.44 -15.05
CA LEU A 149 4.47 -0.07 -15.11
C LEU A 149 3.09 0.06 -14.46
N ASN A 150 2.12 -0.77 -14.88
CA ASN A 150 0.76 -0.70 -14.33
C ASN A 150 0.72 -1.05 -12.84
N SER A 151 1.53 -2.01 -12.40
CA SER A 151 1.68 -2.34 -10.99
C SER A 151 2.27 -1.18 -10.19
N SER A 152 3.28 -0.50 -10.73
CA SER A 152 3.89 0.68 -10.13
C SER A 152 2.89 1.84 -9.99
N LEU A 153 1.99 2.02 -10.96
CA LEU A 153 0.91 3.01 -10.88
C LEU A 153 -0.10 2.70 -9.76
N ILE A 154 -0.47 1.43 -9.60
CA ILE A 154 -1.32 0.96 -8.49
C ILE A 154 -0.63 1.27 -7.16
N LEU A 155 0.61 0.81 -7.01
CA LEU A 155 1.42 1.02 -5.80
C LEU A 155 1.61 2.51 -5.47
N SER A 156 1.86 3.35 -6.46
CA SER A 156 2.01 4.79 -6.28
C SER A 156 0.74 5.45 -5.78
N THR A 157 -0.42 4.96 -6.20
CA THR A 157 -1.71 5.47 -5.73
C THR A 157 -1.96 5.08 -4.28
N GLU A 158 -1.67 3.84 -3.92
CA GLU A 158 -1.82 3.36 -2.55
C GLU A 158 -0.80 4.02 -1.60
N TRP A 159 0.42 4.27 -2.07
CA TRP A 159 1.44 5.00 -1.30
C TRP A 159 1.03 6.44 -0.98
N LYS A 160 0.29 7.10 -1.89
CA LYS A 160 -0.28 8.43 -1.61
C LYS A 160 -1.31 8.37 -0.47
N VAL A 161 -2.10 7.30 -0.40
CA VAL A 161 -3.05 7.09 0.71
C VAL A 161 -2.30 6.87 2.01
N VAL A 162 -1.28 6.00 2.04
CA VAL A 162 -0.43 5.77 3.23
C VAL A 162 0.15 7.09 3.78
N LYS A 163 0.64 7.97 2.90
CA LYS A 163 1.23 9.25 3.30
C LYS A 163 0.22 10.29 3.77
N LYS A 164 -0.93 10.36 3.10
CA LYS A 164 -1.97 11.35 3.40
C LYS A 164 -2.83 10.94 4.60
N GLY A 165 -2.92 9.64 4.85
CA GLY A 165 -3.84 9.00 5.76
C GLY A 165 -5.19 8.70 5.12
N GLU A 166 -5.96 7.83 5.77
CA GLU A 166 -7.30 7.46 5.33
C GLU A 166 -8.26 8.66 5.39
N GLU A 167 -9.30 8.65 4.56
CA GLU A 167 -10.30 9.74 4.58
C GLU A 167 -10.95 9.91 5.95
N SER A 168 -11.20 8.80 6.66
CA SER A 168 -11.71 8.83 8.03
C SER A 168 -10.76 9.56 8.97
N TYR A 169 -9.45 9.32 8.87
CA TYR A 169 -8.46 9.97 9.71
C TYR A 169 -8.30 11.45 9.37
N ILE A 170 -8.31 11.81 8.08
CA ILE A 170 -8.30 13.21 7.64
C ILE A 170 -9.50 13.97 8.21
N LYS A 171 -10.69 13.37 8.19
CA LYS A 171 -11.90 13.94 8.81
C LYS A 171 -11.76 14.08 10.33
N SER A 172 -11.29 13.04 11.01
CA SER A 172 -11.05 13.08 12.47
C SER A 172 -10.04 14.15 12.87
N LYS A 173 -8.96 14.32 12.11
CA LYS A 173 -7.94 15.36 12.34
C LYS A 173 -8.54 16.77 12.20
N LYS A 174 -9.37 17.00 11.18
CA LYS A 174 -10.08 18.27 11.01
C LYS A 174 -11.03 18.55 12.18
N PHE A 175 -11.81 17.54 12.58
CA PHE A 175 -12.70 17.65 13.74
C PHE A 175 -11.92 18.03 15.01
N LEU A 176 -10.82 17.34 15.30
CA LEU A 176 -9.94 17.64 16.43
C LEU A 176 -9.40 19.08 16.40
N HIS A 177 -9.04 19.55 15.20
CA HIS A 177 -8.58 20.93 15.02
C HIS A 177 -9.68 21.95 15.33
N TYR A 178 -10.92 21.72 14.88
CA TYR A 178 -12.05 22.60 15.22
C TYR A 178 -12.39 22.59 16.71
N VAL A 179 -12.32 21.44 17.37
CA VAL A 179 -12.49 21.34 18.83
C VAL A 179 -11.41 22.15 19.55
N ALA A 180 -10.16 22.08 19.12
CA ALA A 180 -9.08 22.85 19.73
C ALA A 180 -9.28 24.37 19.58
N ILE A 181 -9.70 24.84 18.39
CA ILE A 181 -10.03 26.26 18.17
C ILE A 181 -11.18 26.70 19.09
N PHE A 182 -12.24 25.89 19.18
CA PHE A 182 -13.40 26.19 20.02
C PHE A 182 -13.02 26.30 21.51
N VAL A 183 -12.24 25.35 22.03
CA VAL A 183 -11.75 25.38 23.42
C VAL A 183 -10.86 26.60 23.65
N SER A 184 -9.96 26.92 22.71
CA SER A 184 -9.11 28.11 22.82
C SER A 184 -9.92 29.40 22.87
N ALA A 185 -11.00 29.51 22.08
CA ALA A 185 -11.89 30.67 22.12
C ALA A 185 -12.60 30.81 23.47
N ILE A 186 -13.09 29.71 24.06
CA ILE A 186 -13.71 29.71 25.40
C ILE A 186 -12.71 30.19 26.45
N VAL A 187 -11.47 29.70 26.41
CA VAL A 187 -10.42 30.09 27.36
C VAL A 187 -10.09 31.58 27.22
N LEU A 188 -9.97 32.09 26.00
CA LEU A 188 -9.74 33.52 25.75
C LEU A 188 -10.87 34.40 26.29
N ILE A 189 -12.13 34.03 26.03
CA ILE A 189 -13.30 34.77 26.53
C ILE A 189 -13.32 34.77 28.06
N SER A 190 -13.10 33.61 28.69
CA SER A 190 -13.03 33.48 30.15
C SER A 190 -11.91 34.35 30.75
N PHE A 191 -10.75 34.38 30.09
CA PHE A 191 -9.62 35.21 30.49
C PHE A 191 -9.93 36.71 30.38
N CYS A 192 -10.62 37.15 29.32
CA CYS A 192 -11.05 38.53 29.18
C CYS A 192 -11.97 38.99 30.31
N PHE A 193 -12.96 38.16 30.70
CA PHE A 193 -13.82 38.48 31.85
C PHE A 193 -13.03 38.57 33.16
N HIS A 194 -12.06 37.66 33.36
CA HIS A 194 -11.24 37.70 34.56
C HIS A 194 -10.33 38.93 34.63
N LEU A 195 -9.80 39.39 33.48
CA LEU A 195 -9.07 40.64 33.39
C LEU A 195 -9.97 41.85 33.68
N GLU A 196 -11.21 41.87 33.17
CA GLU A 196 -12.16 42.94 33.45
C GLU A 196 -12.45 43.05 34.96
N ASP A 197 -12.69 41.91 35.62
CA ASP A 197 -12.92 41.87 37.07
C ASP A 197 -11.69 42.33 37.86
N ALA A 198 -10.49 41.90 37.45
CA ALA A 198 -9.24 42.35 38.05
C ALA A 198 -9.03 43.86 37.89
N MET A 199 -9.34 44.42 36.72
CA MET A 199 -9.27 45.87 36.47
C MET A 199 -10.27 46.64 37.32
N LYS A 200 -11.53 46.17 37.41
CA LYS A 200 -12.56 46.78 38.27
C LYS A 200 -12.10 46.79 39.73
N TRP A 201 -11.54 45.69 40.20
CA TRP A 201 -10.99 45.59 41.56
C TRP A 201 -9.87 46.60 41.78
N LEU A 202 -8.90 46.70 40.86
CA LEU A 202 -7.79 47.64 40.95
C LEU A 202 -8.27 49.10 40.99
N MET A 203 -9.26 49.45 40.16
CA MET A 203 -9.85 50.80 40.13
C MET A 203 -10.60 51.15 41.42
N ASN A 204 -11.26 50.17 42.04
CA ASN A 204 -12.03 50.36 43.28
C ASN A 204 -11.19 50.20 44.55
N SER A 205 -9.93 49.80 44.44
CA SER A 205 -8.98 49.64 45.54
C SER A 205 -7.60 50.18 45.13
N PRO A 206 -7.46 51.51 44.95
CA PRO A 206 -6.20 52.08 44.51
C PRO A 206 -5.10 51.76 45.54
N PRO A 207 -3.91 51.35 45.08
CA PRO A 207 -2.80 51.07 45.99
C PRO A 207 -2.45 52.32 46.81
N PRO A 208 -2.03 52.18 48.08
CA PRO A 208 -1.62 53.32 48.87
C PRO A 208 -0.47 54.04 48.16
N LEU A 209 -0.62 55.35 47.95
CA LEU A 209 0.48 56.19 47.51
C LEU A 209 1.59 56.04 48.56
N LEU A 210 2.74 55.49 48.15
CA LEU A 210 3.95 55.50 48.97
C LEU A 210 4.33 56.97 49.13
N ILE A 211 4.01 57.53 50.30
CA ILE A 211 4.51 58.83 50.73
C ILE A 211 5.79 58.52 51.52
N ASP A 212 6.93 58.85 50.92
CA ASP A 212 8.24 58.92 51.60
C ASP A 212 8.26 60.05 52.63
#